data_AF-A0ABD5BHD2-F1
#
_entry.id   AF-A0ABD5BHD2-F1
#
_cell.length_a   1.000
_cell.length_b   1.000
_cell.length_c   1.000
_cell.angle_alpha   90.00
_cell.angle_beta   90.00
_cell.angle_gamma   90.00
#
_symmetry.space_group_name_H-M   'P 1'
#
loop_
_entity.id
_entity.type
_entity.pdbx_description
1 polymer ?
#
loop_
_entity_poly.entity_id
_entity_poly.type
_entity_poly.pdbx_seq_one_letter_code
_entity_poly.pdbx_strand_id
1 'polypeptide(L)'
;MFKTLAFGISICLLSLSSIADNIPSEKVLTERFEQAGIVKNDQWVKKGDDKSNWKTYRASGDLFYMYDSRFGAALISEKEPSKEQVDASLLSCLAIPAIAFDGLSVERKDKALATIKTAYLEPNEWSEDVIDGLMFKVKKSTLGGYPILYCDVESFNTWD
;
A
#
# COMPACT_ATOMS: atom_id res chain seq x y z
N MET A 1 25.02 -61.24 2.40
CA MET A 1 25.26 -59.95 1.70
C MET A 1 23.98 -59.52 1.02
N PHE A 2 23.19 -58.63 1.63
CA PHE A 2 22.18 -57.83 0.93
C PHE A 2 22.19 -56.44 1.57
N LYS A 3 22.45 -55.44 0.72
CA LYS A 3 22.69 -54.04 1.08
C LYS A 3 21.37 -53.37 1.43
N THR A 4 21.29 -52.77 2.61
CA THR A 4 20.26 -51.81 2.98
C THR A 4 20.60 -50.48 2.28
N LEU A 5 19.78 -50.05 1.32
CA LEU A 5 19.81 -48.67 0.81
C LEU A 5 18.52 -47.99 1.28
N ALA A 6 18.57 -47.37 2.44
CA ALA A 6 17.54 -46.42 2.86
C ALA A 6 17.88 -45.08 2.19
N PHE A 7 17.16 -44.76 1.12
CA PHE A 7 17.18 -43.44 0.49
C PHE A 7 16.46 -42.47 1.43
N GLY A 8 17.22 -41.83 2.32
CA GLY A 8 16.71 -40.75 3.16
C GLY A 8 16.40 -39.54 2.30
N ILE A 9 15.13 -39.37 1.93
CA ILE A 9 14.63 -38.11 1.37
C ILE A 9 14.64 -37.10 2.52
N SER A 10 15.74 -36.36 2.64
CA SER A 10 15.79 -35.18 3.49
C SER A 10 14.95 -34.10 2.80
N ILE A 11 13.68 -34.02 3.20
CA ILE A 11 12.82 -32.88 2.87
C ILE A 11 13.40 -31.70 3.67
N CYS A 12 14.24 -30.90 3.03
CA CYS A 12 14.52 -29.56 3.50
C CYS A 12 13.21 -28.77 3.42
N LEU A 13 12.46 -28.78 4.52
CA LEU A 13 11.50 -27.75 4.85
C LEU A 13 12.30 -26.45 4.95
N LEU A 14 12.49 -25.78 3.82
CA LEU A 14 12.83 -24.36 3.81
C LEU A 14 11.66 -23.69 4.52
N SER A 15 11.87 -23.39 5.80
CA SER A 15 11.06 -22.43 6.52
C SER A 15 11.04 -21.17 5.66
N LEU A 16 9.92 -20.98 4.94
CA LEU A 16 9.52 -19.69 4.40
C LEU A 16 9.20 -18.81 5.61
N SER A 17 10.25 -18.40 6.32
CA SER A 17 10.20 -17.23 7.16
C SER A 17 10.06 -16.08 6.17
N SER A 18 8.83 -15.80 5.70
CA SER A 18 8.54 -14.53 5.08
C SER A 18 8.85 -13.50 6.15
N ILE A 19 10.00 -12.86 6.05
CA ILE A 19 10.31 -11.70 6.86
C ILE A 19 9.25 -10.69 6.44
N ALA A 20 8.24 -10.48 7.29
CA ALA A 20 7.31 -9.38 7.14
C ALA A 20 8.17 -8.13 7.08
N ASP A 21 8.23 -7.48 5.91
CA ASP A 21 8.93 -6.22 5.82
C ASP A 21 8.12 -5.21 6.64
N ASN A 22 8.82 -4.50 7.52
CA ASN A 22 8.20 -3.44 8.28
C ASN A 22 7.99 -2.24 7.34
N ILE A 23 6.89 -1.51 7.52
CA ILE A 23 6.74 -0.23 6.83
C ILE A 23 7.95 0.67 7.13
N PRO A 24 8.42 1.48 6.16
CA PRO A 24 9.49 2.42 6.43
C PRO A 24 9.14 3.36 7.58
N SER A 25 10.14 3.80 8.35
CA SER A 25 9.92 4.73 9.45
C SER A 25 9.23 6.03 8.99
N GLU A 26 8.52 6.72 9.90
CA GLU A 26 7.86 8.00 9.61
C GLU A 26 8.81 9.02 8.96
N LYS A 27 10.07 9.07 9.39
CA LYS A 27 11.09 9.95 8.82
C LYS A 27 11.35 9.62 7.34
N VAL A 28 11.57 8.34 7.04
CA VAL A 28 11.82 7.87 5.66
C VAL A 28 10.59 8.09 4.79
N LEU A 29 9.39 7.79 5.29
CA LEU A 29 8.15 8.05 4.55
C LEU A 29 7.99 9.54 4.26
N THR A 30 8.21 10.42 5.25
CA THR A 30 8.12 11.87 5.07
C THR A 30 9.06 12.36 3.96
N GLU A 31 10.31 11.89 3.96
CA GLU A 31 11.31 12.23 2.93
C GLU A 31 10.87 11.75 1.54
N ARG A 32 10.32 10.52 1.44
CA ARG A 32 9.87 9.96 0.16
C ARG A 32 8.60 10.61 -0.38
N PHE A 33 7.66 10.99 0.48
CA PHE A 33 6.49 11.79 0.08
C PHE A 33 6.91 13.15 -0.51
N GLU A 34 7.95 13.77 0.06
CA GLU A 34 8.49 15.03 -0.44
C GLU A 34 9.24 14.84 -1.77
N GLN A 35 10.06 13.80 -1.88
CA GLN A 35 10.74 13.43 -3.13
C GLN A 35 9.77 13.12 -4.27
N ALA A 36 8.63 12.50 -3.96
CA ALA A 36 7.55 12.26 -4.91
C ALA A 36 6.76 13.54 -5.27
N GLY A 37 7.04 14.68 -4.62
CA GLY A 37 6.35 15.95 -4.85
C GLY A 37 4.91 15.99 -4.35
N ILE A 38 4.52 15.09 -3.45
CA ILE A 38 3.14 14.95 -2.97
C ILE A 38 2.90 15.83 -1.74
N VAL A 39 3.77 15.73 -0.73
CA VAL A 39 3.66 16.49 0.52
C VAL A 39 5.04 16.96 0.97
N LYS A 40 5.23 18.26 1.17
CA LYS A 40 6.47 18.79 1.76
C LYS A 40 6.51 18.49 3.26
N ASN A 41 7.71 18.35 3.83
CA ASN A 41 7.89 18.00 5.23
C ASN A 41 7.16 18.96 6.21
N ASP A 42 7.13 20.26 5.90
CA ASP A 42 6.47 21.30 6.71
C ASP A 42 4.94 21.36 6.54
N GLN A 43 4.37 20.63 5.59
CA GLN A 43 2.93 20.61 5.31
C GLN A 43 2.18 19.54 6.11
N TRP A 44 2.89 18.59 6.73
CA TRP A 44 2.27 17.55 7.53
C TRP A 44 1.65 18.13 8.80
N VAL A 45 0.35 17.97 8.94
CA VAL A 45 -0.37 18.24 10.17
C VAL A 45 -0.23 17.03 11.07
N LYS A 46 0.57 17.16 12.12
CA LYS A 46 0.66 16.19 13.20
C LYS A 46 -0.61 16.25 14.03
N LYS A 47 -1.23 15.10 14.23
CA LYS A 47 -2.36 14.92 15.14
C LYS A 47 -2.08 13.67 15.96
N GLY A 48 -2.43 13.69 17.24
CA GLY A 48 -2.00 12.62 18.15
C GLY A 48 -1.82 13.09 19.57
N ASP A 49 -1.87 12.15 20.50
CA ASP A 49 -1.35 12.28 21.87
C ASP A 49 0.05 11.62 21.96
N ASP A 50 0.68 11.65 23.14
CA ASP A 50 2.00 11.03 23.35
C ASP A 50 2.06 9.52 23.01
N LYS A 51 0.91 8.87 22.76
CA LYS A 51 0.76 7.43 22.52
C LYS A 51 0.39 7.06 21.10
N SER A 52 0.01 8.02 20.26
CA SER A 52 -0.38 7.77 18.86
C SER A 52 0.06 8.92 17.98
N ASN A 53 1.07 8.69 17.14
CA ASN A 53 1.54 9.72 16.21
C ASN A 53 0.93 9.46 14.84
N TRP A 54 0.09 10.38 14.38
CA TRP A 54 -0.37 10.34 13.00
C TRP A 54 -0.19 11.69 12.32
N LYS A 55 0.16 11.61 11.04
CA LYS A 55 0.37 12.77 10.17
C LYS A 55 -0.68 12.75 9.08
N THR A 56 -1.25 13.91 8.82
CA THR A 56 -2.16 14.09 7.68
C THR A 56 -1.81 15.32 6.87
N TYR A 57 -2.13 15.27 5.60
CA TYR A 57 -2.10 16.42 4.73
C TYR A 57 -3.30 16.35 3.78
N ARG A 58 -3.91 17.51 3.52
CA ARG A 58 -5.03 17.63 2.58
C ARG A 58 -4.65 18.57 1.45
N ALA A 59 -4.83 18.11 0.21
CA ALA A 59 -4.63 18.92 -0.99
C ALA A 59 -5.76 18.64 -1.97
N SER A 60 -6.42 19.70 -2.44
CA SER A 60 -7.45 19.61 -3.49
C SER A 60 -8.59 18.59 -3.21
N GLY A 61 -8.88 18.30 -1.94
CA GLY A 61 -9.88 17.31 -1.53
C GLY A 61 -9.30 15.95 -1.16
N ASP A 62 -8.13 15.59 -1.68
CA ASP A 62 -7.42 14.37 -1.35
C ASP A 62 -6.82 14.44 0.06
N LEU A 63 -6.75 13.28 0.73
CA LEU A 63 -6.17 13.13 2.05
C LEU A 63 -5.01 12.14 1.99
N PHE A 64 -3.82 12.59 2.38
CA PHE A 64 -2.65 11.75 2.61
C PHE A 64 -2.45 11.54 4.10
N TYR A 65 -2.05 10.34 4.50
CA TYR A 65 -1.88 9.99 5.91
C TYR A 65 -0.73 9.04 6.16
N MET A 66 -0.15 9.15 7.35
CA MET A 66 0.76 8.20 7.95
C MET A 66 0.32 7.92 9.38
N TYR A 67 0.15 6.66 9.72
CA TYR A 67 -0.09 6.11 11.05
C TYR A 67 1.06 5.17 11.40
N ASP A 68 1.17 4.78 12.68
CA ASP A 68 2.26 3.90 13.16
C ASP A 68 2.35 2.55 12.43
N SER A 69 1.23 2.02 11.92
CA SER A 69 1.16 0.69 11.26
C SER A 69 0.79 0.72 9.79
N ARG A 70 0.44 1.88 9.23
CA ARG A 70 0.04 2.02 7.83
C ARG A 70 0.15 3.45 7.33
N PHE A 71 0.26 3.63 6.03
CA PHE A 71 0.17 4.94 5.38
C PHE A 71 -0.55 4.83 4.05
N GLY A 72 -0.98 5.95 3.50
CA GLY A 72 -1.75 5.91 2.26
C GLY A 72 -2.35 7.23 1.84
N ALA A 73 -3.31 7.11 0.94
CA ALA A 73 -4.15 8.21 0.47
C ALA A 73 -5.61 7.79 0.35
N ALA A 74 -6.49 8.76 0.59
CA ALA A 74 -7.88 8.73 0.18
C ALA A 74 -8.09 9.81 -0.88
N LEU A 75 -8.29 9.37 -2.13
CA LEU A 75 -8.44 10.24 -3.29
C LEU A 75 -9.93 10.51 -3.51
N ILE A 76 -10.36 11.76 -3.42
CA ILE A 76 -11.77 12.14 -3.44
C ILE A 76 -12.10 12.83 -4.76
N SER A 77 -13.11 12.33 -5.45
CA SER A 77 -13.61 12.94 -6.68
C SER A 77 -14.99 13.55 -6.47
N GLU A 78 -15.28 14.67 -7.14
CA GLU A 78 -16.59 15.34 -7.06
C GLU A 78 -17.73 14.51 -7.69
N LYS A 79 -17.38 13.65 -8.64
CA LYS A 79 -18.30 12.78 -9.39
C LYS A 79 -17.56 11.52 -9.81
N GLU A 80 -18.30 10.54 -10.34
CA GLU A 80 -17.67 9.34 -10.92
C GLU A 80 -16.68 9.75 -12.00
N PRO A 81 -15.40 9.34 -11.87
CA PRO A 81 -14.36 9.76 -12.78
C PRO A 81 -14.65 9.23 -14.20
N SER A 82 -14.45 10.08 -15.20
CA SER A 82 -14.34 9.63 -16.59
C SER A 82 -13.16 8.67 -16.74
N LYS A 83 -13.07 7.95 -17.86
CA LYS A 83 -11.94 7.04 -18.12
C LYS A 83 -10.57 7.71 -17.94
N GLU A 84 -10.41 8.94 -18.42
CA GLU A 84 -9.16 9.71 -18.26
C GLU A 84 -8.89 10.10 -16.81
N GLN A 85 -9.94 10.42 -16.04
CA GLN A 85 -9.82 10.71 -14.61
C GLN A 85 -9.52 9.45 -13.79
N VAL A 86 -10.00 8.28 -14.23
CA VAL A 86 -9.62 6.98 -13.64
C VAL A 86 -8.12 6.75 -13.81
N ASP A 87 -7.56 7.05 -14.99
CA ASP A 87 -6.12 6.93 -15.25
C ASP A 87 -5.29 7.88 -14.35
N ALA A 88 -5.77 9.10 -14.10
CA ALA A 88 -5.13 10.02 -13.16
C ALA A 88 -5.20 9.51 -11.71
N SER A 89 -6.36 9.03 -11.25
CA SER A 89 -6.54 8.46 -9.91
C SER A 89 -5.72 7.17 -9.72
N LEU A 90 -5.56 6.36 -10.77
CA LEU A 90 -4.67 5.20 -10.82
C LEU A 90 -3.21 5.61 -10.57
N LEU A 91 -2.73 6.65 -11.25
CA LEU A 91 -1.36 7.14 -11.08
C LEU A 91 -1.10 7.68 -9.67
N SER A 92 -2.04 8.44 -9.11
CA SER A 92 -1.96 8.94 -7.72
C SER A 92 -1.95 7.78 -6.72
N CYS A 93 -2.79 6.77 -6.92
CA CYS A 93 -2.82 5.57 -6.08
C CYS A 93 -1.53 4.76 -6.16
N LEU A 94 -0.93 4.64 -7.37
CA LEU A 94 0.36 3.99 -7.59
C LEU A 94 1.54 4.71 -6.93
N ALA A 95 1.40 5.99 -6.62
CA ALA A 95 2.46 6.73 -5.92
C ALA A 95 2.67 6.20 -4.49
N ILE A 96 1.62 5.65 -3.86
CA ILE A 96 1.68 5.10 -2.50
C ILE A 96 2.63 3.88 -2.40
N PRO A 97 2.49 2.82 -3.20
CA PRO A 97 3.46 1.74 -3.19
C PRO A 97 4.84 2.21 -3.67
N ALA A 98 4.92 3.17 -4.61
CA ALA A 98 6.23 3.73 -4.98
C ALA A 98 6.94 4.40 -3.79
N ILE A 99 6.22 5.09 -2.90
CA ILE A 99 6.76 5.64 -1.65
C ILE A 99 7.17 4.52 -0.68
N ALA A 100 6.41 3.43 -0.60
CA ALA A 100 6.76 2.28 0.24
C ALA A 100 8.13 1.70 -0.15
N PHE A 101 8.36 1.56 -1.45
CA PHE A 101 9.46 0.77 -2.00
C PHE A 101 10.62 1.59 -2.57
N ASP A 102 10.58 2.92 -2.43
CA ASP A 102 11.55 3.86 -3.04
C ASP A 102 11.62 3.76 -4.57
N GLY A 103 10.44 3.73 -5.17
CA GLY A 103 10.23 3.39 -6.58
C GLY A 103 9.64 2.00 -6.77
N LEU A 104 9.18 1.71 -7.99
CA LEU A 104 8.57 0.42 -8.35
C LEU A 104 9.40 -0.26 -9.44
N SER A 105 9.76 -1.53 -9.21
CA SER A 105 10.12 -2.41 -10.31
C SER A 105 8.90 -2.67 -11.21
N VAL A 106 9.13 -3.21 -12.41
CA VAL A 106 8.05 -3.58 -13.33
C VAL A 106 7.06 -4.52 -12.64
N GLU A 107 7.56 -5.54 -11.94
CA GLU A 107 6.72 -6.51 -11.22
C GLU A 107 5.87 -5.86 -10.13
N ARG A 108 6.47 -5.03 -9.26
CA ARG A 108 5.73 -4.33 -8.19
C ARG A 108 4.65 -3.42 -8.76
N LYS A 109 4.96 -2.73 -9.86
CA LYS A 109 4.02 -1.87 -10.57
C LYS A 109 2.85 -2.67 -11.13
N ASP A 110 3.11 -3.82 -11.74
CA ASP A 110 2.06 -4.65 -12.34
C ASP A 110 1.13 -5.24 -11.27
N LYS A 111 1.67 -5.70 -10.13
CA LYS A 111 0.87 -6.14 -8.98
C LYS A 111 0.00 -5.01 -8.44
N ALA A 112 0.59 -3.85 -8.15
CA ALA A 112 -0.15 -2.69 -7.66
C ALA A 112 -1.25 -2.24 -8.65
N LEU A 113 -0.96 -2.21 -9.96
CA LEU A 113 -1.95 -1.91 -10.99
C LEU A 113 -3.09 -2.93 -11.03
N ALA A 114 -2.79 -4.21 -10.87
CA ALA A 114 -3.80 -5.26 -10.80
C ALA A 114 -4.71 -5.04 -9.58
N THR A 115 -4.15 -4.81 -8.39
CA THR A 115 -4.92 -4.52 -7.17
C THR A 115 -5.85 -3.32 -7.34
N ILE A 116 -5.36 -2.22 -7.94
CA ILE A 116 -6.19 -1.04 -8.16
C ILE A 116 -7.32 -1.35 -9.14
N LYS A 117 -7.02 -2.02 -10.26
CA LYS A 117 -8.04 -2.38 -11.26
C LYS A 117 -9.11 -3.28 -10.67
N THR A 118 -8.75 -4.26 -9.84
CA THR A 118 -9.70 -5.12 -9.13
C THR A 118 -10.64 -4.29 -8.25
N ALA A 119 -10.11 -3.31 -7.51
CA ALA A 119 -10.94 -2.44 -6.66
C ALA A 119 -11.97 -1.60 -7.45
N TYR A 120 -11.69 -1.28 -8.72
CA TYR A 120 -12.68 -0.64 -9.61
C TYR A 120 -13.77 -1.61 -10.10
N LEU A 121 -13.48 -2.90 -10.17
CA LEU A 121 -14.44 -3.95 -10.54
C LEU A 121 -15.29 -4.42 -9.35
N GLU A 122 -14.74 -4.34 -8.15
CA GLU A 122 -15.34 -4.79 -6.89
C GLU A 122 -15.53 -3.60 -5.91
N PRO A 123 -16.41 -2.64 -6.24
CA PRO A 123 -16.59 -1.47 -5.41
C PRO A 123 -17.14 -1.84 -4.03
N ASN A 124 -16.66 -1.15 -3.01
CA ASN A 124 -16.93 -1.32 -1.58
C ASN A 124 -16.25 -2.52 -0.91
N GLU A 125 -15.51 -3.33 -1.66
CA GLU A 125 -14.63 -4.37 -1.14
C GLU A 125 -13.17 -3.88 -1.15
N TRP A 126 -12.36 -4.45 -0.27
CA TRP A 126 -10.92 -4.22 -0.29
C TRP A 126 -10.30 -5.23 -1.24
N SER A 127 -9.59 -4.74 -2.26
CA SER A 127 -8.68 -5.55 -3.05
C SER A 127 -7.28 -5.40 -2.45
N GLU A 128 -6.57 -6.51 -2.26
CA GLU A 128 -5.28 -6.52 -1.59
C GLU A 128 -4.29 -7.48 -2.25
N ASP A 129 -3.00 -7.14 -2.18
CA ASP A 129 -1.90 -7.98 -2.65
C ASP A 129 -0.67 -7.74 -1.76
N VAL A 130 0.13 -8.79 -1.57
CA VAL A 130 1.40 -8.71 -0.84
C VAL A 130 2.54 -8.48 -1.82
N ILE A 131 3.16 -7.32 -1.68
CA ILE A 131 4.28 -6.88 -2.50
C ILE A 131 5.50 -6.83 -1.58
N ASP A 132 6.40 -7.79 -1.73
CA ASP A 132 7.66 -7.89 -0.99
C ASP A 132 7.50 -7.68 0.53
N GLY A 133 6.55 -8.41 1.14
CA GLY A 133 6.35 -8.38 2.59
C GLY A 133 5.52 -7.20 3.11
N LEU A 134 5.04 -6.30 2.24
CA LEU A 134 4.05 -5.27 2.59
C LEU A 134 2.71 -5.57 1.92
N MET A 135 1.61 -5.33 2.63
CA MET A 135 0.27 -5.43 2.08
C MET A 135 -0.11 -4.11 1.42
N PHE A 136 -0.41 -4.13 0.13
CA PHE A 136 -1.01 -3.01 -0.58
C PHE A 136 -2.51 -3.25 -0.75
N LYS A 137 -3.32 -2.30 -0.28
CA LYS A 137 -4.79 -2.43 -0.20
C LYS A 137 -5.44 -1.28 -0.91
N VAL A 138 -6.46 -1.56 -1.71
CA VAL A 138 -7.20 -0.57 -2.47
C VAL A 138 -8.68 -0.78 -2.30
N LYS A 139 -9.43 0.30 -2.08
CA LYS A 139 -10.89 0.24 -2.01
C LYS A 139 -11.50 1.42 -2.74
N LYS A 140 -12.32 1.13 -3.75
CA LYS A 140 -13.24 2.13 -4.33
C LYS A 140 -14.52 2.14 -3.49
N SER A 141 -14.96 3.31 -3.05
CA SER A 141 -16.22 3.45 -2.32
C SER A 141 -16.85 4.82 -2.59
N THR A 142 -17.89 5.16 -1.84
CA THR A 142 -18.51 6.48 -1.88
C THR A 142 -18.71 7.01 -0.46
N LEU A 143 -18.50 8.31 -0.26
CA LEU A 143 -18.73 8.99 1.02
C LEU A 143 -19.56 10.25 0.76
N GLY A 144 -20.78 10.29 1.30
CA GLY A 144 -21.68 11.43 1.07
C GLY A 144 -22.02 11.66 -0.41
N GLY A 145 -21.99 10.60 -1.23
CA GLY A 145 -22.20 10.68 -2.68
C GLY A 145 -20.96 10.98 -3.52
N TYR A 146 -19.82 11.25 -2.90
CA TYR A 146 -18.54 11.48 -3.58
C TYR A 146 -17.77 10.17 -3.72
N PRO A 147 -17.30 9.80 -4.92
CA PRO A 147 -16.43 8.64 -5.11
C PRO A 147 -15.09 8.85 -4.40
N ILE A 148 -14.63 7.80 -3.72
CA ILE A 148 -13.34 7.78 -3.03
C ILE A 148 -12.58 6.53 -3.41
N LEU A 149 -11.29 6.68 -3.69
CA LEU A 149 -10.34 5.59 -3.82
C LEU A 149 -9.36 5.63 -2.63
N TYR A 150 -9.43 4.63 -1.76
CA TYR A 150 -8.45 4.42 -0.69
C TYR A 150 -7.30 3.58 -1.22
N CYS A 151 -6.06 3.96 -0.89
CA CYS A 151 -4.84 3.28 -1.30
C CYS A 151 -3.89 3.22 -0.10
N ASP A 152 -3.76 2.05 0.52
CA ASP A 152 -3.06 1.83 1.79
C ASP A 152 -1.89 0.89 1.60
N VAL A 153 -0.81 1.15 2.32
CA VAL A 153 0.27 0.19 2.57
C VAL A 153 0.38 -0.04 4.06
N GLU A 154 0.37 -1.30 4.47
CA GLU A 154 0.54 -1.74 5.85
C GLU A 154 1.50 -2.93 5.94
N SER A 155 2.07 -3.16 7.12
CA SER A 155 2.90 -4.34 7.34
C SER A 155 2.08 -5.61 7.21
N PHE A 156 2.60 -6.58 6.46
CA PHE A 156 1.96 -7.87 6.31
C PHE A 156 2.26 -8.75 7.53
N ASN A 157 1.27 -8.98 8.39
CA ASN A 157 1.54 -9.57 9.70
C ASN A 157 1.36 -11.10 9.77
N THR A 158 0.52 -11.75 8.95
CA THR A 158 0.45 -13.23 8.79
C THR A 158 -0.41 -13.65 7.59
N TRP A 159 -0.09 -14.83 7.01
CA TRP A 159 -0.92 -15.60 6.08
C TRP A 159 -1.65 -16.71 6.85
N ASP A 160 -2.52 -16.37 7.81
CA ASP A 160 -3.34 -17.40 8.49
C ASP A 160 -4.54 -17.83 7.63
#